data_AF-A0A364M6C2-F1
#
_entry.id   AF-A0A364M6C2-F1
#
_cell.length_a   1.000
_cell.length_b   1.000
_cell.length_c   1.000
_cell.angle_alpha   90.00
_cell.angle_beta   90.00
_cell.angle_gamma   90.00
#
_symmetry.space_group_name_H-M   'P 1'
#
loop_
_entity.id
_entity.type
_entity.pdbx_description
1 polymer ?
#
loop_
_entity_poly.entity_id
_entity_poly.type
_entity_poly.pdbx_seq_one_letter_code
_entity_poly.pdbx_strand_id
1 'polypeptide(L)'
;MSLKNDAFPSSAAFDAINAALQSDAAERKEAVDKAKAIVAFNLKNDKGQEESWYLDLKEKGEVGKGAPSGGKKADVTLSLSDSDFASLVSGKANAQRLFMGGKLKIKGNIMKATKMEPVLKKAQGKAKL
;
A
#
# COMPACT_ATOMS: atom_id res chain seq x y z
N MET A 1 -13.34 9.92 -4.93
CA MET A 1 -13.72 9.85 -3.49
C MET A 1 -12.44 9.68 -2.70
N SER A 2 -12.29 10.34 -1.56
CA SER A 2 -11.08 10.22 -0.74
C SER A 2 -11.01 8.83 -0.09
N LEU A 3 -9.80 8.26 -0.07
CA LEU A 3 -9.44 7.02 0.59
C LEU A 3 -9.07 7.25 2.06
N LYS A 4 -8.87 8.50 2.47
CA LYS A 4 -8.57 8.89 3.85
C LYS A 4 -9.69 8.46 4.81
N ASN A 5 -9.26 8.00 5.98
CA ASN A 5 -10.08 7.80 7.17
C ASN A 5 -9.47 8.59 8.33
N ASP A 6 -10.24 9.46 8.99
CA ASP A 6 -9.73 10.32 10.06
C ASP A 6 -9.25 9.55 11.31
N ALA A 7 -9.75 8.33 11.53
CA ALA A 7 -9.24 7.45 12.59
C ALA A 7 -7.87 6.81 12.24
N PHE A 8 -7.41 6.98 10.99
CA PHE A 8 -6.15 6.47 10.45
C PHE A 8 -5.46 7.58 9.65
N PRO A 9 -4.85 8.60 10.29
CA PRO A 9 -4.30 9.77 9.58
C PRO A 9 -3.32 9.41 8.46
N SER A 10 -2.59 8.31 8.61
CA SER A 10 -1.64 7.82 7.60
C SER A 10 -2.32 7.38 6.29
N SER A 11 -3.62 7.09 6.31
CA SER A 11 -4.40 6.68 5.14
C SER A 11 -4.51 7.74 4.04
N ALA A 12 -4.20 9.01 4.34
CA ALA A 12 -4.04 10.04 3.31
C ALA A 12 -2.95 9.68 2.26
N ALA A 13 -1.99 8.83 2.64
CA ALA A 13 -1.00 8.32 1.70
C ALA A 13 -1.62 7.47 0.58
N PHE A 14 -2.77 6.82 0.81
CA PHE A 14 -3.47 6.07 -0.23
C PHE A 14 -4.02 6.98 -1.33
N ASP A 15 -4.52 8.17 -0.97
CA ASP A 15 -4.93 9.19 -1.94
C ASP A 15 -3.73 9.64 -2.79
N ALA A 16 -2.59 9.91 -2.15
CA ALA A 16 -1.38 10.33 -2.85
C ALA A 16 -0.81 9.24 -3.77
N ILE A 17 -0.79 7.98 -3.32
CA ILE A 17 -0.36 6.84 -4.16
C ILE A 17 -1.30 6.68 -5.35
N ASN A 18 -2.62 6.78 -5.13
CA ASN A 18 -3.59 6.67 -6.21
C ASN A 18 -3.40 7.81 -7.22
N ALA A 19 -3.27 9.04 -6.76
CA ALA A 19 -3.02 10.19 -7.62
C ALA A 19 -1.73 10.02 -8.45
N ALA A 20 -0.64 9.56 -7.82
CA ALA A 20 0.61 9.28 -8.52
C ALA A 20 0.44 8.20 -9.61
N LEU A 21 -0.30 7.12 -9.32
CA LEU A 21 -0.61 6.09 -10.32
C LEU A 21 -1.50 6.60 -11.44
N GLN A 22 -2.47 7.48 -11.15
CA GLN A 22 -3.35 8.05 -12.17
C GLN A 22 -2.69 9.18 -12.99
N SER A 23 -1.59 9.75 -12.52
CA SER A 23 -0.92 10.90 -13.17
C SER A 23 -0.27 10.58 -14.52
N ASP A 24 0.13 9.31 -14.73
CA ASP A 24 0.79 8.87 -15.97
C ASP A 24 0.34 7.45 -16.32
N ALA A 25 -0.35 7.29 -17.46
CA ALA A 25 -0.89 6.02 -17.90
C ALA A 25 0.19 5.00 -18.30
N ALA A 26 1.32 5.44 -18.84
CA ALA A 26 2.42 4.56 -19.25
C ALA A 26 3.14 4.01 -18.02
N GLU A 27 3.42 4.86 -17.03
CA GLU A 27 4.00 4.43 -15.77
C GLU A 27 3.05 3.54 -14.96
N ARG A 28 1.74 3.84 -14.98
CA ARG A 28 0.72 2.98 -14.37
C ARG A 28 0.74 1.58 -14.99
N LYS A 29 0.77 1.52 -16.32
CA LYS A 29 0.85 0.24 -17.05
C LYS A 29 2.15 -0.50 -16.72
N GLU A 30 3.28 0.20 -16.69
CA GLU A 30 4.58 -0.36 -16.29
C GLU A 30 4.53 -0.94 -14.87
N ALA A 31 3.91 -0.22 -13.93
CA ALA A 31 3.73 -0.65 -12.55
C ALA A 31 2.88 -1.94 -12.48
N VAL A 32 1.76 -2.01 -13.20
CA VAL A 32 0.92 -3.22 -13.29
C VAL A 32 1.68 -4.40 -13.90
N ASP A 33 2.41 -4.17 -14.99
CA ASP A 33 3.16 -5.22 -15.70
C ASP A 33 4.33 -5.78 -14.88
N LYS A 34 5.00 -4.95 -14.07
CA LYS A 34 6.11 -5.38 -13.19
C LYS A 34 5.63 -6.08 -11.94
N ALA A 35 4.52 -5.62 -11.37
CA ALA A 35 3.99 -6.08 -10.10
C ALA A 35 3.21 -7.39 -10.21
N LYS A 36 2.20 -7.41 -11.09
CA LYS A 36 1.24 -8.50 -11.27
C LYS A 36 0.68 -9.03 -9.94
N ALA A 37 0.33 -8.10 -9.05
CA ALA A 37 -0.07 -8.38 -7.68
C ALA A 37 -1.12 -7.41 -7.15
N ILE A 38 -2.04 -7.93 -6.36
CA ILE A 38 -2.92 -7.14 -5.49
C ILE A 38 -2.35 -7.18 -4.08
N VAL A 39 -2.10 -6.00 -3.49
CA VAL A 39 -1.58 -5.86 -2.13
C VAL A 39 -2.68 -5.30 -1.23
N ALA A 40 -3.02 -6.00 -0.16
CA ALA A 40 -3.88 -5.49 0.91
C ALA A 40 -3.04 -4.90 2.04
N PHE A 41 -3.52 -3.80 2.60
CA PHE A 41 -2.98 -3.14 3.78
C PHE A 41 -4.02 -3.18 4.88
N ASN A 42 -3.67 -3.80 6.00
CA ASN A 42 -4.49 -3.82 7.20
C ASN A 42 -3.80 -2.94 8.24
N LEU A 43 -4.39 -1.78 8.55
CA LEU A 43 -3.85 -0.85 9.53
C LEU A 43 -4.59 -1.03 10.85
N LYS A 44 -3.85 -0.95 11.94
CA LYS A 44 -4.41 -0.88 13.30
C LYS A 44 -4.01 0.44 13.95
N ASN A 45 -4.98 1.19 14.48
CA ASN A 45 -4.70 2.41 15.22
C ASN A 45 -4.45 2.14 16.72
N ASP A 46 -4.11 3.19 17.46
CA ASP A 46 -3.83 3.15 18.90
C ASP A 46 -5.05 2.77 19.74
N LYS A 47 -6.26 3.06 19.25
CA LYS A 47 -7.55 2.64 19.84
C LYS A 47 -7.91 1.18 19.55
N GLY A 48 -7.06 0.46 18.82
CA GLY A 48 -7.26 -0.94 18.46
C GLY A 48 -8.26 -1.17 17.33
N GLN A 49 -8.73 -0.11 16.66
CA GLN A 49 -9.58 -0.21 15.47
C GLN A 49 -8.74 -0.68 14.29
N GLU A 50 -9.37 -1.45 13.39
CA GLU A 50 -8.74 -1.95 12.18
C GLU A 50 -9.48 -1.44 10.94
N GLU A 51 -8.73 -1.08 9.92
CA GLU A 51 -9.25 -0.67 8.62
C GLU A 51 -8.34 -1.18 7.52
N SER A 52 -8.92 -1.41 6.34
CA SER A 52 -8.19 -1.98 5.21
C SER A 52 -8.25 -1.14 3.94
N TRP A 53 -7.20 -1.26 3.15
CA TRP A 53 -7.07 -0.72 1.80
C TRP A 53 -6.42 -1.76 0.89
N TYR A 54 -6.56 -1.58 -0.41
CA TYR A 54 -5.86 -2.40 -1.38
C TYR A 54 -5.24 -1.56 -2.49
N LEU A 55 -4.14 -2.06 -3.05
CA LEU A 55 -3.48 -1.57 -4.22
C LEU A 55 -3.55 -2.66 -5.30
N ASP A 56 -4.33 -2.41 -6.35
CA ASP A 56 -4.44 -3.29 -7.51
C ASP A 56 -3.37 -2.92 -8.54
N LEU A 57 -2.23 -3.61 -8.48
CA LEU A 57 -1.21 -3.58 -9.53
C LEU A 57 -1.20 -4.89 -10.32
N LYS A 58 -2.39 -5.47 -10.50
CA LYS A 58 -2.59 -6.68 -11.29
C LYS A 58 -3.42 -6.40 -12.55
N GLU A 59 -4.39 -5.49 -12.45
CA GLU A 59 -5.27 -5.15 -13.56
C GLU A 59 -5.36 -3.64 -13.79
N LYS A 60 -5.75 -2.88 -12.77
CA LYS A 60 -6.20 -1.49 -12.99
C LYS A 60 -5.15 -0.43 -12.68
N GLY A 61 -4.22 -0.71 -11.79
CA GLY A 61 -3.29 0.31 -11.28
C GLY A 61 -4.01 1.35 -10.42
N GLU A 62 -4.84 0.90 -9.47
CA GLU A 62 -5.64 1.77 -8.61
C GLU A 62 -5.53 1.38 -7.14
N VAL A 63 -5.83 2.35 -6.26
CA VAL A 63 -5.99 2.10 -4.82
C VAL A 63 -7.47 2.17 -4.47
N GLY A 64 -7.92 1.26 -3.60
CA GLY A 64 -9.27 1.26 -3.06
C GLY A 64 -9.29 1.03 -1.56
N LYS A 65 -10.43 1.37 -0.94
CA LYS A 65 -10.70 1.13 0.47
C LYS A 65 -11.40 -0.24 0.64
N GLY A 66 -11.10 -0.94 1.73
CA GLY A 66 -11.65 -2.25 2.07
C GLY A 66 -10.90 -3.41 1.41
N ALA A 67 -11.62 -4.53 1.27
CA ALA A 67 -11.13 -5.70 0.55
C ALA A 67 -11.01 -5.44 -0.97
N PRO A 68 -10.17 -6.19 -1.70
CA PRO A 68 -10.07 -6.06 -3.15
C PRO A 68 -11.43 -6.20 -3.85
N SER A 69 -11.65 -5.35 -4.86
CA SER A 69 -12.93 -5.30 -5.59
C SER A 69 -13.24 -6.60 -6.35
N GLY A 70 -14.53 -6.89 -6.53
CA GLY A 70 -15.00 -8.00 -7.38
C GLY A 70 -14.70 -9.41 -6.82
N GLY A 71 -14.58 -9.57 -5.49
CA GLY A 71 -14.33 -10.86 -4.85
C GLY A 71 -12.90 -11.39 -5.05
N LYS A 72 -11.98 -10.53 -5.51
CA LYS A 72 -10.57 -10.88 -5.72
C LYS A 72 -9.86 -11.08 -4.38
N LYS A 73 -8.84 -11.94 -4.39
CA LYS A 73 -7.96 -12.16 -3.24
C LYS A 73 -6.68 -11.36 -3.38
N ALA A 74 -6.22 -10.81 -2.26
CA ALA A 74 -4.89 -10.19 -2.20
C ALA A 74 -3.81 -11.27 -2.38
N ASP A 75 -2.80 -10.98 -3.19
CA ASP A 75 -1.61 -11.80 -3.34
C ASP A 75 -0.68 -11.65 -2.12
N VAL A 76 -0.71 -10.46 -1.51
CA VAL A 76 0.08 -10.08 -0.33
C VAL A 76 -0.81 -9.28 0.62
N THR A 77 -0.75 -9.57 1.91
CA THR A 77 -1.36 -8.74 2.96
C THR A 77 -0.26 -8.21 3.88
N LEU A 78 -0.20 -6.90 4.01
CA LEU A 78 0.68 -6.16 4.91
C LEU A 78 -0.13 -5.72 6.12
N SER A 79 0.26 -6.13 7.31
CA SER A 79 -0.41 -5.72 8.55
C SER A 79 0.57 -4.99 9.46
N LEU A 80 0.24 -3.77 9.85
CA LEU A 80 1.08 -2.89 10.66
C LEU A 80 0.23 -1.81 11.36
N SER A 81 0.83 -1.07 12.28
CA SER A 81 0.14 0.05 12.91
C SER A 81 0.01 1.25 11.95
N ASP A 82 -0.97 2.12 12.19
CA ASP A 82 -1.12 3.40 11.47
C ASP A 82 0.18 4.25 11.54
N SER A 83 0.83 4.27 12.70
CA SER A 83 2.06 5.04 12.92
C SER A 83 3.29 4.44 12.22
N ASP A 84 3.40 3.11 12.18
CA ASP A 84 4.45 2.43 11.41
C ASP A 84 4.22 2.60 9.90
N PHE A 85 2.96 2.60 9.45
CA PHE A 85 2.64 2.91 8.05
C PHE A 85 3.01 4.35 7.71
N ALA A 86 2.68 5.33 8.57
CA ALA A 86 3.11 6.72 8.41
C ALA A 86 4.65 6.84 8.30
N SER A 87 5.38 6.09 9.12
CA SER A 87 6.85 6.05 9.08
C SER A 87 7.39 5.42 7.79
N LEU A 88 6.72 4.38 7.29
CA LEU A 88 7.06 3.73 6.03
C LEU A 88 6.85 4.68 4.83
N VAL A 89 5.66 5.28 4.72
CA VAL A 89 5.33 6.17 3.58
C VAL A 89 6.08 7.50 3.62
N SER A 90 6.51 7.97 4.79
CA SER A 90 7.41 9.12 4.89
C SER A 90 8.88 8.76 4.62
N GLY A 91 9.22 7.46 4.64
CA GLY A 91 10.59 6.97 4.48
C GLY A 91 11.44 7.08 5.73
N LYS A 92 10.85 7.44 6.88
CA LYS A 92 11.50 7.41 8.21
C LYS A 92 11.80 5.98 8.65
N ALA A 93 11.02 5.01 8.18
CA ALA A 93 11.26 3.58 8.33
C ALA A 93 11.26 2.89 6.96
N ASN A 94 11.85 1.69 6.89
CA ASN A 94 11.77 0.83 5.71
C ASN A 94 11.09 -0.50 6.05
N ALA A 95 10.48 -1.11 5.03
CA ALA A 95 9.68 -2.32 5.19
C ALA A 95 10.48 -3.49 5.78
N GLN A 96 11.75 -3.65 5.37
CA GLN A 96 12.61 -4.72 5.87
C GLN A 96 12.85 -4.61 7.38
N ARG A 97 13.17 -3.42 7.89
CA ARG A 97 13.36 -3.18 9.33
C ARG A 97 12.07 -3.38 10.13
N LEU A 98 10.94 -2.90 9.61
CA LEU A 98 9.64 -3.11 10.27
C LEU A 98 9.27 -4.59 10.32
N PHE A 99 9.57 -5.35 9.26
CA PHE A 99 9.32 -6.78 9.19
C PHE A 99 10.20 -7.56 10.17
N MET A 100 11.52 -7.33 10.14
CA MET A 100 12.46 -7.96 11.06
C MET A 100 12.16 -7.63 12.53
N GLY A 101 11.64 -6.43 12.81
CA GLY A 101 11.22 -6.02 14.14
C GLY A 101 9.81 -6.49 14.55
N GLY A 102 9.12 -7.28 13.72
CA GLY A 102 7.78 -7.79 13.99
C GLY A 102 6.65 -6.76 13.92
N LYS A 103 6.94 -5.52 13.53
CA LYS A 103 5.99 -4.41 13.40
C LYS A 103 5.20 -4.44 12.09
N LEU A 104 5.81 -4.99 11.05
CA LEU A 104 5.14 -5.34 9.80
C LEU A 104 4.99 -6.85 9.73
N LYS A 105 3.77 -7.34 9.59
CA LYS A 105 3.47 -8.74 9.29
C LYS A 105 3.13 -8.87 7.81
N ILE A 106 3.70 -9.87 7.16
CA ILE A 106 3.45 -10.16 5.74
C ILE A 106 2.78 -11.53 5.66
N LYS A 107 1.63 -11.61 4.99
CA LYS A 107 0.97 -12.86 4.61
C LYS A 107 0.89 -12.95 3.09
N GLY A 108 0.89 -14.17 2.54
CA GLY A 108 0.82 -14.41 1.10
C GLY A 108 2.19 -14.54 0.45
N ASN A 109 2.32 -14.12 -0.81
CA ASN A 109 3.51 -14.36 -1.61
C ASN A 109 4.61 -13.32 -1.36
N ILE A 110 5.62 -13.69 -0.57
CA ILE A 110 6.75 -12.81 -0.21
C ILE A 110 7.53 -12.31 -1.44
N MET A 111 7.69 -13.13 -2.47
CA MET A 111 8.39 -12.70 -3.70
C MET A 111 7.61 -11.62 -4.45
N LYS A 112 6.27 -11.65 -4.40
CA LYS A 112 5.46 -10.53 -4.92
C LYS A 112 5.60 -9.29 -4.03
N ALA A 113 5.69 -9.45 -2.71
CA ALA A 113 5.89 -8.32 -1.80
C ALA A 113 7.22 -7.58 -2.09
N THR A 114 8.31 -8.30 -2.36
CA THR A 114 9.61 -7.69 -2.67
C THR A 114 9.62 -6.99 -4.04
N LYS A 115 8.95 -7.57 -5.06
CA LYS A 115 8.76 -6.91 -6.37
C LYS A 115 7.97 -5.61 -6.28
N MET A 116 7.19 -5.43 -5.21
CA MET A 116 6.37 -4.24 -5.02
C MET A 116 7.09 -3.05 -4.42
N GLU A 117 8.16 -3.29 -3.66
CA GLU A 117 8.94 -2.25 -3.04
C GLU A 117 9.41 -1.14 -4.01
N PRO A 118 10.01 -1.43 -5.18
CA PRO A 118 10.44 -0.38 -6.11
C PRO A 118 9.26 0.43 -6.67
N VAL A 119 8.10 -0.20 -6.89
CA VAL A 119 6.90 0.50 -7.38
C VAL A 119 6.36 1.46 -6.33
N LEU A 120 6.28 1.00 -5.08
CA LEU A 120 5.86 1.84 -3.94
C LEU A 120 6.84 2.99 -3.70
N LYS A 121 8.16 2.74 -3.81
CA LYS A 121 9.18 3.81 -3.71
C LYS A 121 9.04 4.85 -4.80
N LYS A 122 8.76 4.45 -6.04
CA LYS A 122 8.52 5.39 -7.17
C LYS A 122 7.29 6.26 -6.90
N ALA A 123 6.18 5.65 -6.45
CA ALA A 123 4.97 6.37 -6.09
C ALA A 123 5.20 7.31 -4.90
N GLN A 124 5.95 6.87 -3.88
CA GLN A 124 6.34 7.69 -2.73
C GLN A 124 7.21 8.89 -3.12
N GLY A 125 8.12 8.72 -4.07
CA GLY A 125 8.94 9.83 -4.60
C GLY A 125 8.09 10.91 -5.27
N LYS A 126 7.07 10.51 -6.04
CA LYS A 126 6.11 11.44 -6.67
C LYS A 126 5.18 12.12 -5.68
N ALA A 127 4.80 11.44 -4.60
CA ALA A 127 3.96 12.00 -3.54
C ALA A 127 4.68 13.00 -2.62
N LYS A 128 6.02 13.09 -2.70
CA LYS A 128 6.87 14.01 -1.91
C LYS A 128 7.09 15.38 -2.58
N LEU A 129 6.39 15.68 -3.67
CA LEU A 129 6.46 16.95 -4.42
C LEU A 129 5.18 17.75 -4.23
#